data_AF-A0A5J4UXW7-F1
#
_entry.id   AF-A0A5J4UXW7-F1
#
_cell.length_a   1.000
_cell.length_b   1.000
_cell.length_c   1.000
_cell.angle_alpha   90.00
_cell.angle_beta   90.00
_cell.angle_gamma   90.00
#
_symmetry.space_group_name_H-M   'P 1'
#
loop_
_entity.id
_entity.type
_entity.pdbx_description
1 polymer ?
#
loop_
_entity_poly.entity_id
_entity_poly.type
_entity_poly.pdbx_seq_one_letter_code
_entity_poly.pdbx_strand_id
1 'polypeptide(L)'
;MLIITISQNIKNNTCINNLDITIYTEHLPGLKNSTADALSRLSWIGDYQFNPILLNEALHQINFQPMLDAFAHKTNKQLKRYCSPQEDNKAIARNALNIPWTNVLLLLYPPIGLIPKVIQKMIRDQVEAVLILPRWKGNEGTLKTTTRNHRYGKDKYKEGKQLYRDLAELTKLDSAAIDQLIAGINPETWRKRRAGLTPLANYLKQNNINTSTLLGNKPDVELVNALAWYKDRGGPKLQQRMRNMKMHCDVVLSQFSQMNDINNSSLVKTYSKGQGLSIQSKPRFPTIWNLQ
;
A
#
# COMPACT_ATOMS: atom_id res chain seq x y z
N MET A 1 16.25 -11.70 -12.92
CA MET A 1 16.19 -11.34 -14.35
C MET A 1 16.01 -9.82 -14.43
N LEU A 2 17.13 -9.12 -14.44
CA LEU A 2 17.21 -7.65 -14.43
C LEU A 2 17.30 -7.20 -15.89
N ILE A 3 16.34 -6.40 -16.35
CA ILE A 3 16.53 -5.58 -17.55
C ILE A 3 16.60 -4.14 -17.04
N ILE A 4 17.62 -3.45 -17.50
CA ILE A 4 18.03 -2.10 -17.11
C ILE A 4 17.25 -1.13 -18.00
N THR A 5 16.39 -0.30 -17.43
CA THR A 5 15.88 0.88 -18.14
C THR A 5 16.80 2.03 -17.81
N ILE A 6 17.67 2.36 -18.75
CA ILE A 6 18.54 3.51 -18.65
C ILE A 6 17.81 4.68 -19.31
N SER A 7 17.41 5.68 -18.53
CA SER A 7 16.90 6.94 -19.08
C SER A 7 18.01 7.98 -19.02
N GLN A 8 18.49 8.40 -20.19
CA GLN A 8 19.29 9.60 -20.32
C GLN A 8 18.40 10.81 -20.50
N ASN A 9 18.78 11.93 -19.90
CA ASN A 9 18.28 13.27 -20.19
C ASN A 9 16.75 13.43 -20.31
N ILE A 10 16.13 13.91 -19.23
CA ILE A 10 14.89 14.70 -19.26
C ILE A 10 15.22 16.10 -19.83
N LYS A 11 15.83 16.17 -21.01
CA LYS A 11 16.05 17.43 -21.73
C LYS A 11 15.22 17.54 -22.99
N ASN A 12 14.66 16.43 -23.47
CA ASN A 12 13.61 16.43 -24.48
C ASN A 12 12.43 15.61 -23.96
N ASN A 13 11.22 16.16 -24.08
CA ASN A 13 9.94 15.55 -23.68
C ASN A 13 9.65 14.15 -24.30
N THR A 14 10.58 13.55 -25.04
CA THR A 14 10.43 12.29 -25.77
C THR A 14 10.61 11.04 -24.92
N CYS A 15 11.43 11.04 -23.85
CA CYS A 15 11.60 9.84 -23.00
C CYS A 15 10.49 9.67 -21.94
N ILE A 16 9.82 10.75 -21.53
CA ILE A 16 8.69 10.66 -20.60
C ILE A 16 7.42 10.19 -21.33
N ASN A 17 7.20 10.62 -22.58
CA ASN A 17 6.03 10.19 -23.36
C ASN A 17 6.12 8.73 -23.85
N ASN A 18 7.33 8.15 -23.93
CA ASN A 18 7.53 6.74 -24.26
C ASN A 18 7.58 5.83 -23.02
N LEU A 19 7.60 6.42 -21.84
CA LEU A 19 7.44 5.72 -20.57
C LEU A 19 6.03 6.05 -20.10
N ASP A 20 5.05 5.23 -20.52
CA ASP A 20 3.67 5.20 -19.99
C ASP A 20 3.65 4.84 -18.49
N ILE A 21 4.43 5.57 -17.68
CA ILE A 21 4.56 5.40 -16.24
C ILE A 21 3.46 6.26 -15.63
N THR A 22 2.28 5.67 -15.60
CA THR A 22 1.25 6.10 -14.67
C THR A 22 1.62 5.55 -13.29
N ILE A 23 2.02 6.43 -12.37
CA ILE A 23 2.36 6.04 -10.98
C ILE A 23 1.06 5.88 -10.19
N TYR A 24 0.62 4.64 -10.00
CA TYR A 24 -0.45 4.29 -9.07
C TYR A 24 0.12 3.58 -7.84
N THR A 25 -0.27 4.04 -6.65
CA THR A 25 0.09 3.39 -5.39
C THR A 25 -0.92 2.29 -5.08
N GLU A 26 -0.57 1.03 -5.34
CA GLU A 26 -1.35 -0.13 -4.90
C GLU A 26 -0.62 -0.85 -3.75
N HIS A 27 -1.33 -1.07 -2.64
CA HIS A 27 -0.78 -1.81 -1.51
C HIS A 27 -0.86 -3.32 -1.78
N LEU A 28 0.27 -3.94 -2.12
CA LEU A 28 0.39 -5.39 -2.25
C LEU A 28 0.50 -6.04 -0.85
N PRO A 29 -0.39 -6.98 -0.48
CA PRO A 29 -0.24 -7.74 0.76
C PRO A 29 1.08 -8.51 0.79
N GLY A 30 1.80 -8.52 1.92
CA GLY A 30 3.16 -9.09 2.05
C GLY A 30 3.32 -10.54 1.54
N LEU A 31 2.26 -11.36 1.54
CA LEU A 31 2.27 -12.71 0.96
C LEU A 31 2.41 -12.76 -0.57
N LYS A 32 1.99 -11.70 -1.28
CA LYS A 32 2.13 -11.54 -2.74
C LYS A 32 3.27 -10.61 -3.13
N ASN A 33 3.70 -9.80 -2.17
CA ASN A 33 4.90 -8.99 -2.27
C ASN A 33 6.10 -9.73 -1.68
N SER A 34 6.12 -11.07 -1.60
CA SER A 34 7.16 -11.79 -0.86
C SER A 34 8.56 -11.48 -1.37
N THR A 35 8.74 -11.31 -2.69
CA THR A 35 10.03 -10.97 -3.29
C THR A 35 10.41 -9.50 -3.04
N ALA A 36 9.51 -8.52 -3.21
CA ALA A 36 9.86 -7.12 -2.96
C ALA A 36 9.84 -6.74 -1.46
N ASP A 37 9.09 -7.46 -0.63
CA ASP A 37 9.12 -7.40 0.84
C ASP A 37 10.40 -8.07 1.37
N ALA A 38 10.79 -9.24 0.85
CA ALA A 38 12.09 -9.83 1.15
C ALA A 38 13.24 -8.94 0.67
N LEU A 39 13.22 -8.44 -0.57
CA LEU A 39 14.24 -7.54 -1.11
C LEU A 39 14.27 -6.18 -0.40
N SER A 40 13.13 -5.64 0.06
CA SER A 40 13.12 -4.39 0.85
C SER A 40 13.63 -4.62 2.27
N ARG A 41 13.30 -5.75 2.90
CA ARG A 41 13.87 -6.16 4.21
C ARG A 41 15.36 -6.48 4.12
N LEU A 42 15.81 -7.05 3.00
CA LEU A 42 17.22 -7.30 2.69
C LEU A 42 17.96 -6.01 2.31
N SER A 43 17.29 -5.03 1.69
CA SER A 43 17.89 -3.73 1.32
C SER A 43 18.35 -2.90 2.53
N TRP A 44 17.84 -3.22 3.73
CA TRP A 44 18.30 -2.61 4.98
C TRP A 44 19.64 -3.19 5.47
N ILE A 45 20.05 -4.36 4.98
CA ILE A 45 21.28 -5.04 5.43
C ILE A 45 22.50 -4.65 4.57
N GLY A 46 22.30 -4.04 3.39
CA GLY A 46 23.40 -3.42 2.62
C GLY A 46 24.26 -4.40 1.81
N ASP A 47 23.87 -5.66 1.69
CA ASP A 47 24.70 -6.73 1.09
C ASP A 47 24.69 -6.81 -0.44
N TYR A 48 23.98 -5.91 -1.13
CA TYR A 48 23.87 -5.95 -2.59
C TYR A 48 24.66 -4.83 -3.23
N GLN A 49 25.71 -5.21 -3.96
CA GLN A 49 26.46 -4.36 -4.86
C GLN A 49 26.15 -4.77 -6.30
N PHE A 50 25.85 -3.80 -7.17
CA PHE A 50 25.77 -4.07 -8.61
C PHE A 50 27.13 -4.54 -9.12
N ASN A 51 27.17 -5.48 -10.05
CA ASN A 51 28.44 -5.90 -10.65
C ASN A 51 29.10 -4.68 -11.32
N PRO A 52 30.27 -4.20 -10.84
CA PRO A 52 30.89 -2.97 -11.34
C PRO A 52 31.24 -3.03 -12.83
N ILE A 53 31.56 -4.22 -13.34
CA ILE A 53 31.88 -4.43 -14.76
C ILE A 53 30.64 -4.15 -15.61
N LEU A 54 29.52 -4.81 -15.31
CA LEU A 54 28.26 -4.62 -16.03
C LEU A 54 27.71 -3.21 -15.89
N LEU A 55 27.85 -2.60 -14.70
CA LEU A 55 27.45 -1.20 -14.49
C LEU A 55 28.28 -0.27 -15.38
N ASN A 56 29.59 -0.44 -15.41
CA ASN A 56 30.46 0.38 -16.25
C ASN A 56 30.15 0.19 -17.72
N GLU A 57 29.98 -1.04 -18.21
CA GLU A 57 29.58 -1.29 -19.60
C GLU A 57 28.27 -0.57 -19.96
N ALA A 58 27.25 -0.67 -19.10
CA ALA A 58 25.97 0.01 -19.30
C ALA A 58 26.12 1.53 -19.33
N LEU A 59 26.93 2.10 -18.42
CA LEU A 59 27.23 3.54 -18.38
C LEU A 59 28.01 4.02 -19.61
N HIS A 60 28.91 3.20 -20.15
CA HIS A 60 29.65 3.49 -21.38
C HIS A 60 28.74 3.44 -22.61
N GLN A 61 27.85 2.45 -22.71
CA GLN A 61 26.90 2.31 -23.83
C GLN A 61 25.99 3.53 -23.99
N ILE A 62 25.64 4.16 -22.87
CA ILE A 62 24.84 5.39 -22.86
C ILE A 62 25.71 6.64 -22.86
N ASN A 63 27.04 6.58 -22.79
CA ASN A 63 27.88 7.77 -22.66
C ASN A 63 27.47 8.66 -21.46
N PHE A 64 27.26 8.05 -20.28
CA PHE A 64 26.92 8.77 -19.04
C PHE A 64 27.91 8.43 -17.94
N GLN A 65 28.49 9.45 -17.31
CA GLN A 65 29.49 9.29 -16.27
C GLN A 65 28.98 9.88 -14.94
N PRO A 66 28.42 9.05 -14.03
CA PRO A 66 27.93 9.55 -12.76
C PRO A 66 29.08 10.00 -11.86
N MET A 67 28.87 11.11 -11.15
CA MET A 67 29.84 11.72 -10.24
C MET A 67 29.54 11.45 -8.77
N LEU A 68 28.30 11.06 -8.46
CA LEU A 68 27.83 10.83 -7.09
C LEU A 68 26.90 9.62 -7.01
N ASP A 69 27.22 8.68 -6.13
CA ASP A 69 26.36 7.55 -5.77
C ASP A 69 25.46 7.95 -4.60
N ALA A 70 24.18 8.22 -4.89
CA ALA A 70 23.27 8.84 -3.92
C ALA A 70 22.74 7.86 -2.86
N PHE A 71 22.83 6.55 -3.10
CA PHE A 71 22.21 5.54 -2.24
C PHE A 71 23.16 4.36 -2.03
N ALA A 72 24.23 4.57 -1.27
CA ALA A 72 25.26 3.57 -1.04
C ALA A 72 25.76 3.52 0.39
N HIS A 73 26.36 2.40 0.77
CA HIS A 73 27.11 2.20 2.00
C HIS A 73 28.61 2.25 1.71
N LYS A 74 29.43 2.38 2.75
CA LYS A 74 30.90 2.35 2.65
C LYS A 74 31.43 1.14 1.87
N THR A 75 30.78 -0.01 2.03
CA THR A 75 31.19 -1.32 1.50
C THR A 75 30.65 -1.63 0.12
N ASN A 76 29.57 -0.98 -0.34
CA ASN A 76 28.90 -1.31 -1.60
C ASN A 76 28.81 -0.14 -2.60
N LYS A 77 29.43 1.00 -2.29
CA LYS A 77 29.50 2.17 -3.18
C LYS A 77 30.10 1.81 -4.53
N GLN A 78 29.51 2.37 -5.58
CA GLN A 78 30.01 2.25 -6.95
C GLN A 78 30.95 3.39 -7.33
N LEU A 79 30.92 4.50 -6.56
CA LEU A 79 31.70 5.70 -6.82
C LEU A 79 32.48 6.15 -5.58
N LYS A 80 33.55 6.91 -5.80
CA LYS A 80 34.36 7.50 -4.72
C LYS A 80 33.55 8.47 -3.86
N ARG A 81 32.67 9.25 -4.50
CA ARG A 81 31.74 10.19 -3.86
C ARG A 81 30.38 9.50 -3.70
N TYR A 82 29.89 9.43 -2.47
CA TYR A 82 28.64 8.75 -2.16
C TYR A 82 27.92 9.37 -0.96
N CYS A 83 26.61 9.12 -0.86
CA CYS A 83 25.80 9.39 0.33
C CYS A 83 25.41 8.07 1.00
N SER A 84 25.39 8.03 2.33
CA SER A 84 25.13 6.81 3.11
C SER A 84 24.19 7.06 4.27
N PRO A 85 23.11 6.27 4.44
CA PRO A 85 22.20 6.41 5.59
C PRO A 85 22.83 6.02 6.93
N GLN A 86 23.96 5.31 6.92
CA GLN A 86 24.74 4.94 8.10
C GLN A 86 25.75 6.02 8.48
N GLU A 87 26.22 6.00 9.73
CA GLU A 87 27.31 6.88 10.15
C GLU A 87 28.60 6.53 9.41
N ASP A 88 28.97 7.38 8.46
CA ASP A 88 30.21 7.27 7.70
C ASP A 88 30.81 8.66 7.50
N ASN A 89 31.97 8.88 8.09
CA ASN A 89 32.69 10.16 8.00
C ASN A 89 33.19 10.48 6.59
N LYS A 90 33.21 9.50 5.66
CA LYS A 90 33.58 9.70 4.25
C LYS A 90 32.39 9.94 3.34
N ALA A 91 31.16 9.77 3.83
CA ALA A 91 29.95 10.04 3.04
C ALA A 91 29.68 11.55 2.99
N ILE A 92 29.25 12.03 1.82
CA ILE A 92 28.94 13.46 1.59
C ILE A 92 27.73 13.90 2.41
N ALA A 93 26.74 13.02 2.55
CA ALA A 93 25.56 13.27 3.36
C ALA A 93 24.96 11.96 3.86
N ARG A 94 24.27 12.04 5.01
CA ARG A 94 23.48 10.91 5.52
C ARG A 94 22.23 10.62 4.70
N ASN A 95 21.57 11.68 4.23
CA ASN A 95 20.35 11.58 3.45
C ASN A 95 20.53 12.32 2.12
N ALA A 96 20.67 11.57 1.03
CA ALA A 96 20.80 12.14 -0.31
C ALA A 96 19.60 12.97 -0.76
N LEU A 97 18.40 12.74 -0.20
CA LEU A 97 17.22 13.54 -0.54
C LEU A 97 17.30 14.98 0.00
N ASN A 98 18.16 15.22 1.01
CA ASN A 98 18.29 16.51 1.68
C ASN A 98 19.36 17.42 1.04
N ILE A 99 20.17 16.91 0.11
CA ILE A 99 21.14 17.74 -0.62
C ILE A 99 20.54 18.22 -1.95
N PRO A 100 20.96 19.39 -2.45
CA PRO A 100 20.66 19.79 -3.82
C PRO A 100 21.25 18.80 -4.81
N TRP A 101 20.48 18.43 -5.83
CA TRP A 101 20.96 17.55 -6.93
C TRP A 101 21.31 18.33 -8.20
N THR A 102 21.16 19.65 -8.17
CA THR A 102 21.47 20.56 -9.26
C THR A 102 22.95 20.43 -9.68
N ASN A 103 23.19 20.33 -10.99
CA ASN A 103 24.53 20.24 -11.60
C ASN A 103 25.38 19.03 -11.15
N VAL A 104 24.76 17.95 -10.65
CA VAL A 104 25.46 16.71 -10.30
C VAL A 104 24.90 15.55 -11.12
N LEU A 105 25.76 14.85 -11.84
CA LEU A 105 25.41 13.59 -12.52
C LEU A 105 25.32 12.48 -11.47
N LEU A 106 24.12 11.93 -11.28
CA LEU A 106 23.85 11.01 -10.18
C LEU A 106 23.74 9.56 -10.66
N LEU A 107 24.27 8.65 -9.85
CA LEU A 107 23.89 7.25 -9.86
C LEU A 107 22.87 7.04 -8.74
N LEU A 108 21.66 6.62 -9.10
CA LEU A 108 20.55 6.43 -8.18
C LEU A 108 20.17 4.95 -8.13
N TYR A 109 20.46 4.29 -7.02
CA TYR A 109 19.95 2.95 -6.72
C TYR A 109 19.16 2.96 -5.40
N PRO A 110 17.99 3.62 -5.36
CA PRO A 110 17.28 3.86 -4.11
C PRO A 110 16.64 2.58 -3.56
N PRO A 111 16.51 2.48 -2.22
CA PRO A 111 15.62 1.50 -1.60
C PRO A 111 14.21 1.60 -2.19
N ILE A 112 13.52 0.45 -2.33
CA ILE A 112 12.23 0.35 -3.04
C ILE A 112 11.20 1.38 -2.52
N GLY A 113 11.12 1.57 -1.20
CA GLY A 113 10.20 2.52 -0.58
C GLY A 113 10.50 4.00 -0.84
N LEU A 114 11.71 4.33 -1.32
CA LEU A 114 12.13 5.69 -1.63
C LEU A 114 12.01 6.02 -3.12
N ILE A 115 11.78 5.04 -4.00
CA ILE A 115 11.64 5.24 -5.45
C ILE A 115 10.68 6.40 -5.79
N PRO A 116 9.45 6.50 -5.23
CA PRO A 116 8.55 7.59 -5.58
C PRO A 116 9.09 8.98 -5.21
N LYS A 117 9.76 9.09 -4.05
CA LYS A 117 10.35 10.35 -3.59
C LYS A 117 11.56 10.76 -4.43
N VAL A 118 12.35 9.77 -4.86
CA VAL A 118 13.50 9.99 -5.76
C VAL A 118 13.02 10.51 -7.10
N ILE A 119 12.01 9.88 -7.70
CA ILE A 119 11.43 10.34 -8.97
C ILE A 119 10.87 11.76 -8.84
N GLN A 120 10.10 12.05 -7.79
CA GLN A 120 9.58 13.40 -7.53
C GLN A 120 10.71 14.43 -7.40
N LYS A 121 11.78 14.09 -6.70
CA LYS A 121 12.93 14.97 -6.55
C LYS A 121 13.71 15.14 -7.86
N MET A 122 13.86 14.09 -8.66
CA MET A 122 14.49 14.18 -9.99
C MET A 122 13.73 15.15 -10.90
N ILE A 123 12.40 15.07 -10.91
CA ILE A 123 11.52 15.97 -11.68
C ILE A 123 11.64 17.40 -11.16
N ARG A 124 11.55 17.58 -9.83
CA ARG A 124 11.59 18.91 -9.21
C ARG A 124 12.94 19.61 -9.41
N ASP A 125 14.03 18.87 -9.22
CA ASP A 125 15.38 19.41 -9.26
C ASP A 125 15.98 19.37 -10.69
N GLN A 126 15.20 18.89 -11.68
CA GLN A 126 15.55 18.82 -13.11
C GLN A 126 16.94 18.20 -13.35
N VAL A 127 17.14 17.01 -12.78
CA VAL A 127 18.46 16.40 -12.66
C VAL A 127 18.76 15.45 -13.81
N GLU A 128 20.03 15.37 -14.17
CA GLU A 128 20.53 14.34 -15.07
C GLU A 128 21.11 13.18 -14.25
N ALA A 129 20.49 12.00 -14.33
CA ALA A 129 20.84 10.88 -13.47
C ALA A 129 20.55 9.53 -14.14
N VAL A 130 21.30 8.51 -13.75
CA VAL A 130 20.99 7.12 -14.05
C VAL A 130 20.25 6.53 -12.85
N LEU A 131 18.98 6.19 -13.06
CA LEU A 131 18.13 5.54 -12.07
C LEU A 131 18.04 4.04 -12.33
N ILE A 132 18.61 3.24 -11.43
CA ILE A 132 18.53 1.79 -11.48
C ILE A 132 17.30 1.34 -10.69
N LEU A 133 16.36 0.72 -11.39
CA LEU A 133 15.14 0.18 -10.81
C LEU A 133 15.12 -1.35 -10.89
N PRO A 134 14.55 -2.03 -9.89
CA PRO A 134 14.23 -3.45 -10.05
C PRO A 134 13.23 -3.61 -11.19
N ARG A 135 13.47 -4.57 -12.09
CA ARG A 135 12.48 -4.94 -13.11
C ARG A 135 11.24 -5.46 -12.41
N TRP A 136 10.21 -4.62 -12.32
CA TRP A 136 8.87 -5.09 -12.09
C TRP A 136 8.46 -5.77 -13.38
N LYS A 137 8.29 -7.10 -13.37
CA LYS A 137 7.52 -7.72 -14.43
C LYS A 137 6.11 -7.16 -14.30
N GLY A 138 5.84 -6.06 -15.00
CA GLY A 138 4.50 -5.74 -15.41
C GLY A 138 3.98 -6.99 -16.11
N ASN A 139 2.78 -7.40 -15.76
CA ASN A 139 2.12 -8.37 -16.60
C ASN A 139 2.00 -7.68 -17.96
N GLU A 140 2.80 -8.08 -18.96
CA GLU A 140 2.43 -7.96 -20.36
C GLU A 140 1.21 -8.88 -20.56
N GLY A 141 0.10 -8.48 -19.95
CA GLY A 141 -1.19 -8.70 -20.52
C GLY A 141 -1.39 -7.54 -21.46
N THR A 142 -1.46 -7.85 -22.75
CA THR A 142 -2.65 -7.49 -23.54
C THR A 142 -3.84 -7.25 -22.60
N LEU A 143 -4.74 -6.32 -22.91
CA LEU A 143 -6.11 -6.35 -22.41
C LEU A 143 -6.68 -7.78 -22.48
N LYS A 144 -6.42 -8.49 -21.41
CA LYS A 144 -6.83 -9.81 -21.00
C LYS A 144 -6.96 -9.51 -19.54
N THR A 145 -8.15 -9.02 -19.21
CA THR A 145 -8.91 -9.49 -18.06
C THR A 145 -8.09 -10.59 -17.40
N THR A 146 -7.24 -10.23 -16.43
CA THR A 146 -6.71 -11.25 -15.54
C THR A 146 -7.92 -11.63 -14.72
N THR A 147 -8.75 -12.53 -15.26
CA THR A 147 -9.11 -13.73 -14.54
C THR A 147 -7.82 -14.17 -13.86
N ARG A 148 -7.62 -13.66 -12.63
CA ARG A 148 -6.96 -14.44 -11.59
C ARG A 148 -7.39 -15.85 -11.88
N ASN A 149 -6.41 -16.72 -12.10
CA ASN A 149 -6.61 -18.17 -12.10
C ASN A 149 -7.87 -18.45 -11.32
N HIS A 150 -8.87 -18.99 -12.02
CA HIS A 150 -9.91 -19.81 -11.43
C HIS A 150 -9.17 -20.93 -10.69
N ARG A 151 -8.54 -20.60 -9.56
CA ARG A 151 -8.68 -21.42 -8.38
C ARG A 151 -10.17 -21.33 -8.14
N TYR A 152 -10.87 -22.32 -8.66
CA TYR A 152 -12.19 -22.71 -8.22
C TYR A 152 -12.05 -22.97 -6.71
N GLY A 153 -12.13 -21.87 -5.96
CA GLY A 153 -11.65 -21.74 -4.61
C GLY A 153 -12.33 -20.51 -4.05
N LYS A 154 -13.59 -20.72 -3.66
CA LYS A 154 -14.52 -19.79 -2.99
C LYS A 154 -13.88 -18.43 -2.64
N ASP A 155 -14.37 -17.34 -3.27
CA ASP A 155 -14.05 -15.98 -2.82
C ASP A 155 -14.32 -15.88 -1.31
N LYS A 156 -13.24 -15.80 -0.53
CA LYS A 156 -13.27 -15.83 0.93
C LYS A 156 -14.14 -14.73 1.53
N TYR A 157 -14.30 -13.61 0.81
CA TYR A 157 -15.09 -12.46 1.24
C TYR A 157 -16.33 -12.24 0.38
N LYS A 158 -16.84 -13.32 -0.26
CA LYS A 158 -18.05 -13.30 -1.09
C LYS A 158 -19.23 -12.69 -0.32
N GLU A 159 -19.40 -13.07 0.94
CA GLU A 159 -20.53 -12.59 1.75
C GLU A 159 -20.42 -11.11 2.09
N GLY A 160 -19.23 -10.61 2.38
CA GLY A 160 -19.02 -9.18 2.55
C GLY A 160 -19.21 -8.37 1.26
N LYS A 161 -18.90 -8.97 0.08
CA LYS A 161 -19.22 -8.36 -1.22
C LYS A 161 -20.74 -8.28 -1.44
N GLN A 162 -21.44 -9.36 -1.16
CA GLN A 162 -22.89 -9.43 -1.35
C GLN A 162 -23.60 -8.44 -0.44
N LEU A 163 -23.24 -8.41 0.85
CA LEU A 163 -23.83 -7.46 1.79
C LEU A 163 -23.66 -6.00 1.36
N TYR A 164 -22.49 -5.62 0.81
CA TYR A 164 -22.31 -4.27 0.27
C TYR A 164 -23.24 -3.97 -0.91
N ARG A 165 -23.44 -4.93 -1.82
CA ARG A 165 -24.35 -4.78 -2.95
C ARG A 165 -25.79 -4.68 -2.49
N ASP A 166 -26.21 -5.56 -1.59
CA ASP A 166 -27.57 -5.55 -1.03
C ASP A 166 -27.88 -4.19 -0.39
N LEU A 167 -26.93 -3.62 0.38
CA LEU A 167 -27.07 -2.29 0.96
C LEU A 167 -27.20 -1.21 -0.12
N ALA A 168 -26.38 -1.26 -1.17
CA ALA A 168 -26.42 -0.26 -2.24
C ALA A 168 -27.70 -0.37 -3.10
N GLU A 169 -28.15 -1.58 -3.42
CA GLU A 169 -29.41 -1.82 -4.17
C GLU A 169 -30.62 -1.32 -3.38
N LEU A 170 -30.63 -1.51 -2.06
CA LEU A 170 -31.68 -0.97 -1.19
C LEU A 170 -31.69 0.57 -1.13
N THR A 171 -30.57 1.23 -1.45
CA THR A 171 -30.53 2.70 -1.67
C THR A 171 -31.00 3.13 -3.06
N LYS A 172 -31.57 2.20 -3.84
CA LYS A 172 -32.06 2.40 -5.22
C LYS A 172 -30.97 2.73 -6.24
N LEU A 173 -29.72 2.37 -5.95
CA LEU A 173 -28.66 2.41 -6.96
C LEU A 173 -28.85 1.24 -7.93
N ASP A 174 -28.76 1.51 -9.23
CA ASP A 174 -28.76 0.45 -10.23
C ASP A 174 -27.44 -0.35 -10.21
N SER A 175 -27.48 -1.57 -10.73
CA SER A 175 -26.34 -2.49 -10.73
C SER A 175 -25.08 -1.91 -11.42
N ALA A 176 -25.27 -1.12 -12.48
CA ALA A 176 -24.16 -0.51 -13.22
C ALA A 176 -23.49 0.61 -12.42
N ALA A 177 -24.27 1.45 -11.73
CA ALA A 177 -23.80 2.47 -10.82
C ALA A 177 -23.07 1.86 -9.62
N ILE A 178 -23.56 0.73 -9.09
CA ILE A 178 -22.88 -0.02 -8.03
C ILE A 178 -21.52 -0.55 -8.52
N ASP A 179 -21.45 -1.06 -9.74
CA ASP A 179 -20.21 -1.55 -10.33
C ASP A 179 -19.19 -0.42 -10.55
N GLN A 180 -19.63 0.74 -11.03
CA GLN A 180 -18.79 1.93 -11.16
C GLN A 180 -18.33 2.45 -9.80
N LEU A 181 -19.22 2.47 -8.79
CA LEU A 181 -18.88 2.86 -7.42
C LEU A 181 -17.81 1.93 -6.83
N ILE A 182 -17.95 0.61 -7.02
CA ILE A 182 -16.96 -0.36 -6.57
C ILE A 182 -15.64 -0.20 -7.33
N ALA A 183 -15.69 0.04 -8.65
CA ALA A 183 -14.50 0.24 -9.49
C ALA A 183 -13.72 1.51 -9.11
N GLY A 184 -14.41 2.56 -8.65
CA GLY A 184 -13.79 3.78 -8.15
C GLY A 184 -13.11 3.64 -6.78
N ILE A 185 -13.45 2.61 -5.99
CA ILE A 185 -12.81 2.38 -4.69
C ILE A 185 -11.43 1.74 -4.90
N ASN A 186 -10.41 2.29 -4.24
CA ASN A 186 -9.07 1.68 -4.22
C ASN A 186 -9.15 0.17 -3.88
N PRO A 187 -8.55 -0.74 -4.67
CA PRO A 187 -8.75 -2.19 -4.53
C PRO A 187 -8.43 -2.76 -3.14
N GLU A 188 -7.44 -2.22 -2.45
CA GLU A 188 -7.08 -2.64 -1.10
C GLU A 188 -8.11 -2.16 -0.06
N THR A 189 -8.64 -0.95 -0.25
CA THR A 189 -9.76 -0.43 0.56
C THR A 189 -10.99 -1.29 0.37
N TRP A 190 -11.32 -1.63 -0.88
CA TRP A 190 -12.42 -2.55 -1.20
C TRP A 190 -12.22 -3.93 -0.56
N ARG A 191 -11.01 -4.48 -0.63
CA ARG A 191 -10.66 -5.75 0.02
C ARG A 191 -10.86 -5.70 1.54
N LYS A 192 -10.42 -4.62 2.18
CA LYS A 192 -10.58 -4.40 3.63
C LYS A 192 -12.05 -4.25 4.03
N ARG A 193 -12.83 -3.47 3.27
CA ARG A 193 -14.29 -3.34 3.44
C ARG A 193 -15.00 -4.68 3.37
N ARG A 194 -14.77 -5.46 2.31
CA ARG A 194 -15.34 -6.81 2.17
C ARG A 194 -14.94 -7.73 3.33
N ALA A 195 -13.68 -7.68 3.76
CA ALA A 195 -13.20 -8.50 4.86
C ALA A 195 -13.85 -8.15 6.20
N GLY A 196 -14.12 -6.87 6.47
CA GLY A 196 -14.80 -6.41 7.68
C GLY A 196 -16.32 -6.63 7.65
N LEU A 197 -16.95 -6.57 6.47
CA LEU A 197 -18.37 -6.87 6.29
C LEU A 197 -18.69 -8.36 6.33
N THR A 198 -17.74 -9.23 5.96
CA THR A 198 -17.97 -10.68 5.92
C THR A 198 -18.47 -11.24 7.26
N PRO A 199 -17.88 -10.86 8.41
CA PRO A 199 -18.45 -11.17 9.72
C PRO A 199 -19.91 -10.74 9.88
N LEU A 200 -20.23 -9.47 9.59
CA LEU A 200 -21.60 -8.95 9.70
C LEU A 200 -22.56 -9.73 8.80
N ALA A 201 -22.18 -10.02 7.56
CA ALA A 201 -22.99 -10.79 6.63
C ALA A 201 -23.29 -12.21 7.15
N ASN A 202 -22.30 -12.87 7.75
CA ASN A 202 -22.49 -14.20 8.34
C ASN A 202 -23.45 -14.16 9.53
N TYR A 203 -23.37 -13.13 10.36
CA TYR A 203 -24.30 -12.90 11.47
C TYR A 203 -25.73 -12.74 10.96
N LEU A 204 -25.96 -11.87 9.98
CA LEU A 204 -27.31 -11.64 9.43
C LEU A 204 -27.91 -12.92 8.85
N LYS A 205 -27.13 -13.66 8.05
CA LYS A 205 -27.59 -14.92 7.45
C LYS A 205 -27.92 -15.99 8.48
N GLN A 206 -27.07 -16.16 9.50
CA GLN A 206 -27.27 -17.22 10.50
C GLN A 206 -28.42 -16.93 11.45
N ASN A 207 -28.78 -15.66 11.64
CA ASN A 207 -29.90 -15.26 12.49
C ASN A 207 -31.15 -14.85 11.68
N ASN A 208 -31.15 -15.06 10.36
CA ASN A 208 -32.23 -14.70 9.45
C ASN A 208 -32.69 -13.22 9.55
N ILE A 209 -31.73 -12.31 9.74
CA ILE A 209 -31.97 -10.88 9.86
C ILE A 209 -31.94 -10.25 8.47
N ASN A 210 -32.95 -9.45 8.14
CA ASN A 210 -33.02 -8.75 6.86
C ASN A 210 -31.97 -7.64 6.78
N THR A 211 -31.23 -7.56 5.66
CA THR A 211 -30.26 -6.49 5.40
C THR A 211 -30.86 -5.08 5.49
N SER A 212 -32.16 -4.91 5.26
CA SER A 212 -32.83 -3.61 5.37
C SER A 212 -32.79 -3.00 6.78
N THR A 213 -32.60 -3.80 7.83
CA THR A 213 -32.46 -3.29 9.20
C THR A 213 -31.24 -2.40 9.38
N LEU A 214 -30.21 -2.60 8.53
CA LEU A 214 -28.97 -1.82 8.53
C LEU A 214 -29.07 -0.45 7.86
N LEU A 215 -30.19 -0.13 7.20
CA LEU A 215 -30.42 1.17 6.56
C LEU A 215 -31.26 2.12 7.42
N GLY A 216 -31.85 1.61 8.50
CA GLY A 216 -32.65 2.40 9.42
C GLY A 216 -31.82 3.36 10.28
N ASN A 217 -32.46 3.92 11.31
CA ASN A 217 -31.84 4.92 12.20
C ASN A 217 -30.94 4.32 13.27
N LYS A 218 -30.91 2.98 13.41
CA LYS A 218 -30.16 2.27 14.45
C LYS A 218 -29.33 1.07 13.93
N PRO A 219 -28.47 1.26 12.91
CA PRO A 219 -27.57 0.21 12.43
C PRO A 219 -26.48 -0.13 13.46
N ASP A 220 -26.27 0.74 14.44
CA ASP A 220 -25.38 0.57 15.58
C ASP A 220 -25.81 -0.58 16.50
N VAL A 221 -27.12 -0.80 16.68
CA VAL A 221 -27.67 -1.93 17.45
C VAL A 221 -27.27 -3.26 16.81
N GLU A 222 -27.50 -3.41 15.51
CA GLU A 222 -27.14 -4.64 14.79
C GLU A 222 -25.64 -4.87 14.74
N LEU A 223 -24.84 -3.79 14.62
CA LEU A 223 -23.39 -3.89 14.72
C LEU A 223 -22.95 -4.41 16.09
N VAL A 224 -23.55 -3.93 17.19
CA VAL A 224 -23.24 -4.40 18.55
C VAL A 224 -23.66 -5.85 18.74
N ASN A 225 -24.86 -6.23 18.30
CA ASN A 225 -25.34 -7.61 18.37
C ASN A 225 -24.42 -8.56 17.60
N ALA A 226 -23.99 -8.15 16.41
CA ALA A 226 -23.08 -8.93 15.58
C ALA A 226 -21.68 -9.06 16.22
N LEU A 227 -21.19 -8.01 16.89
CA LEU A 227 -19.95 -8.06 17.66
C LEU A 227 -20.07 -9.00 18.87
N ALA A 228 -21.19 -8.99 19.59
CA ALA A 228 -21.46 -9.90 20.71
C ALA A 228 -21.51 -11.36 20.23
N TRP A 229 -22.25 -11.62 19.17
CA TRP A 229 -22.36 -12.94 18.55
C TRP A 229 -21.00 -13.51 18.11
N TYR A 230 -20.10 -12.65 17.60
CA TYR A 230 -18.76 -13.08 17.22
C TYR A 230 -17.85 -13.37 18.42
N LYS A 231 -18.04 -12.66 19.52
CA LYS A 231 -17.28 -12.85 20.76
C LYS A 231 -17.56 -14.25 21.33
N ASP A 232 -18.82 -14.63 21.42
CA ASP A 232 -19.25 -15.88 22.04
C ASP A 232 -18.74 -17.12 21.29
N ARG A 233 -18.43 -16.97 19.99
CA ARG A 233 -17.90 -18.05 19.13
C ARG A 233 -16.38 -18.19 19.16
N GLY A 234 -15.66 -17.24 19.75
CA GLY A 234 -14.22 -17.33 19.91
C GLY A 234 -13.40 -17.43 18.61
N GLY A 235 -12.19 -17.95 18.73
CA GLY A 235 -11.33 -18.31 17.61
C GLY A 235 -10.09 -17.43 17.40
N PRO A 236 -9.21 -17.81 16.45
CA PRO A 236 -7.93 -17.15 16.27
C PRO A 236 -8.10 -15.73 15.76
N LYS A 237 -7.35 -14.79 16.36
CA LYS A 237 -7.34 -13.35 16.02
C LYS A 237 -8.72 -12.69 16.20
N LEU A 238 -9.55 -13.17 17.12
CA LEU A 238 -10.89 -12.64 17.43
C LEU A 238 -10.88 -11.11 17.62
N GLN A 239 -10.03 -10.60 18.50
CA GLN A 239 -9.88 -9.17 18.76
C GLN A 239 -9.58 -8.36 17.49
N GLN A 240 -8.68 -8.83 16.63
CA GLN A 240 -8.37 -8.15 15.38
C GLN A 240 -9.55 -8.19 14.39
N ARG A 241 -10.29 -9.31 14.35
CA ARG A 241 -11.48 -9.43 13.49
C ARG A 241 -12.59 -8.49 13.93
N MET A 242 -12.86 -8.41 15.24
CA MET A 242 -13.84 -7.49 15.82
C MET A 242 -13.46 -6.03 15.55
N ARG A 243 -12.18 -5.66 15.69
CA ARG A 243 -11.69 -4.32 15.33
C ARG A 243 -11.88 -4.00 13.84
N ASN A 244 -11.53 -4.94 12.96
CA ASN A 244 -11.71 -4.78 11.51
C ASN A 244 -13.19 -4.69 11.12
N MET A 245 -14.03 -5.52 11.75
CA MET A 245 -15.48 -5.50 11.55
C MET A 245 -16.05 -4.15 11.95
N LYS A 246 -15.78 -3.69 13.18
CA LYS A 246 -16.19 -2.37 13.66
C LYS A 246 -15.76 -1.25 12.71
N MET A 247 -14.48 -1.18 12.37
CA MET A 247 -13.92 -0.12 11.53
C MET A 247 -14.56 -0.07 10.13
N HIS A 248 -14.72 -1.22 9.48
CA HIS A 248 -15.21 -1.24 8.10
C HIS A 248 -16.73 -1.26 8.00
N CYS A 249 -17.43 -1.81 9.00
CA CYS A 249 -18.88 -1.69 9.08
C CYS A 249 -19.27 -0.24 9.31
N ASP A 250 -18.59 0.49 10.20
CA ASP A 250 -18.82 1.93 10.38
C ASP A 250 -18.72 2.69 9.05
N VAL A 251 -17.59 2.56 8.33
CA VAL A 251 -17.42 3.25 7.04
C VAL A 251 -18.51 2.93 6.03
N VAL A 252 -18.94 1.67 5.93
CA VAL A 252 -19.92 1.23 4.92
C VAL A 252 -21.34 1.56 5.34
N LEU A 253 -21.69 1.30 6.59
CA LEU A 253 -23.03 1.58 7.11
C LEU A 253 -23.25 3.10 7.20
N SER A 254 -22.24 3.90 7.55
CA SER A 254 -22.34 5.36 7.47
C SER A 254 -22.50 5.87 6.04
N GLN A 255 -22.10 5.10 5.03
CA GLN A 255 -22.27 5.46 3.62
C GLN A 255 -23.71 5.23 3.12
N PHE A 256 -24.43 4.26 3.68
CA PHE A 256 -25.75 3.86 3.17
C PHE A 256 -26.92 4.06 4.16
N SER A 257 -26.66 4.07 5.45
CA SER A 257 -27.67 4.26 6.50
C SER A 257 -27.92 5.73 6.79
N GLN A 258 -28.98 6.00 7.55
CA GLN A 258 -29.29 7.35 8.04
C GLN A 258 -28.32 7.83 9.15
N MET A 259 -27.40 6.98 9.61
CA MET A 259 -26.47 7.28 10.70
C MET A 259 -25.05 7.52 10.16
N ASN A 260 -24.64 8.79 10.09
CA ASN A 260 -23.36 9.21 9.48
C ASN A 260 -22.10 8.78 10.26
N ASP A 261 -22.21 8.43 11.55
CA ASP A 261 -21.08 8.02 12.38
C ASP A 261 -21.51 7.02 13.47
N ILE A 262 -21.42 5.74 13.10
CA ILE A 262 -21.90 4.63 13.93
C ILE A 262 -20.93 4.35 15.06
N ASN A 263 -19.63 4.50 14.81
CA ASN A 263 -18.58 4.35 15.82
C ASN A 263 -18.70 5.36 16.95
N ASN A 264 -19.29 6.53 16.70
CA ASN A 264 -19.53 7.54 17.71
C ASN A 264 -20.81 7.34 18.54
N SER A 265 -21.67 6.37 18.19
CA SER A 265 -22.82 5.95 19.01
C SER A 265 -22.41 5.62 20.44
N SER A 266 -23.22 6.03 21.41
CA SER A 266 -23.04 5.68 22.83
C SER A 266 -23.00 4.16 23.05
N LEU A 267 -23.82 3.40 22.30
CA LEU A 267 -23.86 1.94 22.36
C LEU A 267 -22.54 1.33 21.89
N VAL A 268 -22.07 1.72 20.70
CA VAL A 268 -20.84 1.18 20.12
C VAL A 268 -19.62 1.57 20.96
N LYS A 269 -19.57 2.80 21.49
CA LYS A 269 -18.50 3.25 22.39
C LYS A 269 -18.46 2.44 23.67
N THR A 270 -19.59 2.27 24.35
CA THR A 270 -19.70 1.54 25.62
C THR A 270 -19.29 0.09 25.44
N TYR A 271 -19.84 -0.58 24.42
CA TYR A 271 -19.49 -1.96 24.10
C TYR A 271 -18.01 -2.09 23.73
N SER A 272 -17.49 -1.18 22.89
CA SER A 272 -16.09 -1.19 22.46
C SER A 272 -15.11 -1.05 23.62
N LYS A 273 -15.42 -0.17 24.57
CA LYS A 273 -14.59 0.05 25.77
C LYS A 273 -14.56 -1.20 26.64
N GLY A 274 -15.73 -1.81 26.88
CA GLY A 274 -15.84 -3.06 27.65
C GLY A 274 -15.13 -4.25 27.00
N GLN A 275 -14.92 -4.23 25.68
CA GLN A 275 -14.26 -5.32 24.94
C GLN A 275 -12.80 -5.04 24.52
N GLY A 276 -12.22 -3.89 24.87
CA GLY A 276 -10.86 -3.53 24.45
C GLY A 276 -10.70 -3.28 22.94
N LEU A 277 -11.79 -2.88 22.27
CA LEU A 277 -11.86 -2.59 20.83
C LEU A 277 -11.57 -1.13 20.49
N SER A 278 -11.24 -0.31 21.49
CA SER A 278 -10.74 1.05 21.28
C SER A 278 -9.42 0.99 20.49
N ILE A 279 -9.32 1.82 19.45
CA ILE A 279 -8.06 1.99 18.73
C ILE A 279 -7.10 2.70 19.68
N GLN A 280 -6.19 1.95 20.29
CA GLN A 280 -5.00 2.54 20.88
C GLN A 280 -4.12 3.02 19.72
N SER A 281 -3.94 4.33 19.60
CA SER A 281 -2.91 4.87 18.73
C SER A 281 -1.57 4.35 19.22
N LYS A 282 -0.93 3.46 18.45
CA LYS A 282 0.47 3.15 18.72
C LYS A 282 1.27 4.44 18.52
N PRO A 283 2.10 4.87 19.48
CA PRO A 283 2.99 5.99 19.24
C PRO A 283 3.83 5.68 18.00
N ARG A 284 3.92 6.66 17.07
CA ARG A 284 4.70 6.51 15.83
C ARG A 284 6.18 6.22 16.10
N PHE A 285 6.67 6.57 17.29
CA PHE A 285 8.01 6.32 17.77
C PHE A 285 7.93 5.71 19.17
N PRO A 286 8.08 4.39 19.35
CA PRO A 286 8.05 3.76 20.67
C PRO A 286 9.32 4.02 21.50
N THR A 287 10.35 4.63 20.89
CA THR A 287 11.63 4.91 21.54
C THR A 287 11.98 6.37 21.30
N ILE A 288 11.90 7.18 22.37
CA ILE A 288 12.49 8.51 22.43
C ILE A 288 13.93 8.28 22.90
N TRP A 289 14.90 8.55 22.03
CA TRP A 289 16.31 8.52 22.40
C TRP A 289 16.62 9.80 23.19
N ASN A 290 16.91 9.65 24.48
CA ASN A 290 17.48 10.73 25.27
C ASN A 290 18.97 10.81 24.93
N LEU A 291 19.39 11.95 24.37
CA LEU A 291 20.81 12.27 24.22
C LEU A 291 21.33 12.69 25.59
N GLN A 292 22.21 11.88 26.18
CA GLN A 292 23.14 12.30 27.22
C GLN A 292 24.44 12.76 26.58
#